data_AF-A0A944YKL0-F1
#
_entry.id   AF-A0A944YKL0-F1
#
_cell.length_a   1.000
_cell.length_b   1.000
_cell.length_c   1.000
_cell.angle_alpha   90.00
_cell.angle_beta   90.00
_cell.angle_gamma   90.00
#
_symmetry.space_group_name_H-M   'P 1'
#
loop_
_entity.id
_entity.type
_entity.pdbx_description
1 polymer ?
#
loop_
_entity_poly.entity_id
_entity_poly.type
_entity_poly.pdbx_seq_one_letter_code
_entity_poly.pdbx_strand_id
1 'polypeptide(L)' 'MPSIIIKETEYFDVGLRKFKRACEKAAIVPEIRAREFYEKPTAVRKRKMAAAIKRAHKTNRKFSFPRQRSYR' A
#
# COMPACT_ATOMS: atom_id res chain seq x y z
N MET A 1 -14.26 10.75 8.06
CA MET A 1 -14.20 11.39 6.72
C MET A 1 -13.12 12.46 6.77
N PRO A 2 -12.23 12.57 5.78
CA PRO A 2 -11.08 13.48 5.83
C PRO A 2 -11.57 14.93 5.80
N SER A 3 -11.00 15.76 6.65
CA SER A 3 -11.28 17.20 6.73
C SER A 3 -9.95 17.95 6.78
N ILE A 4 -9.92 19.16 6.20
CA ILE A 4 -8.74 20.01 6.17
C ILE A 4 -9.15 21.43 6.50
N ILE A 5 -8.39 22.02 7.40
CA ILE A 5 -8.50 23.43 7.74
C ILE A 5 -7.42 24.16 6.93
N ILE A 6 -7.85 25.04 6.03
CA ILE A 6 -6.96 25.88 5.21
C ILE A 6 -6.76 27.18 5.98
N LYS A 7 -5.50 27.64 6.09
CA LYS A 7 -5.19 28.96 6.66
C LYS A 7 -5.34 30.02 5.57
N GLU A 8 -5.73 31.24 5.92
CA GLU A 8 -5.98 32.34 4.97
C GLU A 8 -4.75 32.70 4.11
N THR A 9 -3.55 32.39 4.57
CA THR A 9 -2.29 32.61 3.86
C THR A 9 -1.96 31.53 2.81
N GLU A 10 -2.73 30.44 2.74
CA GLU A 10 -2.51 29.36 1.78
C GLU A 10 -3.43 29.49 0.57
N TYR A 11 -2.86 29.33 -0.62
CA TYR A 11 -3.64 29.25 -1.86
C TYR A 11 -4.52 28.00 -1.89
N PHE A 12 -5.71 28.13 -2.48
CA PHE A 12 -6.72 27.06 -2.59
C PHE A 12 -6.18 25.73 -3.13
N ASP A 13 -5.34 25.78 -4.18
CA ASP A 13 -4.77 24.59 -4.81
C ASP A 13 -3.90 23.75 -3.86
N VAL A 14 -3.24 24.42 -2.91
CA VAL A 14 -2.45 23.74 -1.87
C VAL A 14 -3.38 22.99 -0.92
N GLY A 15 -4.49 23.60 -0.52
CA GLY A 15 -5.54 22.97 0.28
C GLY A 15 -6.15 21.75 -0.42
N LEU A 16 -6.49 21.88 -1.71
CA LEU A 16 -7.02 20.78 -2.51
C LEU A 16 -6.03 19.61 -2.61
N ARG A 17 -4.73 19.89 -2.80
CA ARG A 17 -3.70 18.85 -2.82
C ARG A 17 -3.57 18.14 -1.49
N LYS A 18 -3.61 18.88 -0.37
CA LYS A 18 -3.61 18.28 0.97
C LYS A 18 -4.84 17.39 1.15
N PHE A 19 -6.00 17.80 0.63
CA PHE A 19 -7.26 17.06 0.76
C PHE A 19 -7.22 15.74 0.01
N LYS A 20 -6.76 15.76 -1.24
CA LYS A 20 -6.51 14.53 -2.01
C LYS A 20 -5.60 13.56 -1.26
N ARG A 21 -4.48 14.05 -0.70
CA ARG A 21 -3.57 13.23 0.12
C ARG A 21 -4.23 12.69 1.39
N ALA A 22 -5.10 13.47 2.05
CA ALA A 22 -5.82 13.02 3.23
C ALA A 22 -6.83 11.90 2.90
N CYS A 23 -7.55 12.01 1.77
CA CYS A 23 -8.41 10.95 1.25
C CYS A 23 -7.64 9.67 0.89
N GLU A 24 -6.48 9.82 0.24
CA GLU A 24 -5.59 8.70 -0.10
C GLU A 24 -5.02 8.03 1.15
N LYS A 25 -4.57 8.81 2.13
CA LYS A 25 -4.05 8.31 3.41
C LYS A 25 -5.13 7.57 4.21
N ALA A 26 -6.36 8.06 4.17
CA ALA A 26 -7.51 7.39 4.77
C ALA A 26 -7.92 6.10 4.03
N ALA A 27 -7.25 5.76 2.92
CA ALA A 27 -7.46 4.52 2.17
C ALA A 27 -8.91 4.30 1.72
N ILE A 28 -9.68 5.38 1.50
CA ILE A 28 -11.11 5.31 1.17
C ILE A 28 -11.32 4.62 -0.18
N VAL A 29 -10.56 5.00 -1.22
CA VAL A 29 -10.66 4.40 -2.56
C VAL A 29 -10.33 2.91 -2.57
N PRO A 30 -9.22 2.43 -1.98
CA PRO A 30 -8.96 0.99 -1.91
C PRO A 30 -9.95 0.24 -1.02
N GLU A 31 -10.50 0.87 0.02
CA GLU A 31 -11.54 0.28 0.86
C GLU A 31 -12.84 0.05 0.09
N ILE A 32 -13.28 1.03 -0.72
CA ILE A 32 -14.45 0.87 -1.61
C ILE A 32 -14.22 -0.31 -2.56
N ARG A 33 -13.08 -0.33 -3.26
CA ARG A 33 -12.73 -1.42 -4.18
C ARG A 33 -12.65 -2.80 -3.51
N ALA A 34 -12.24 -2.86 -2.25
CA ALA A 34 -12.21 -4.11 -1.50
C ALA A 34 -13.60 -4.57 -1.04
N ARG A 35 -14.58 -3.65 -0.93
CA ARG A 35 -15.96 -3.91 -0.52
C ARG A 35 -16.91 -4.16 -1.69
N GLU A 36 -16.51 -3.83 -2.92
CA GLU A 36 -17.31 -4.04 -4.14
C GLU A 36 -17.78 -5.49 -4.32
N PHE A 37 -17.00 -6.46 -3.84
CA PHE A 37 -17.35 -7.88 -3.89
C PHE A 37 -17.14 -8.56 -2.54
N TYR A 38 -18.01 -9.51 -2.20
CA TYR A 38 -17.80 -10.35 -1.02
C TYR A 38 -16.64 -11.31 -1.26
N GLU A 39 -15.56 -11.12 -0.51
CA GLU A 39 -14.47 -12.08 -0.45
C GLU A 39 -14.66 -12.99 0.76
N LYS A 40 -14.83 -14.30 0.53
CA LYS A 40 -14.91 -15.29 1.61
C LYS A 40 -13.69 -15.15 2.54
N PRO A 41 -13.85 -15.20 3.87
CA PRO A 41 -12.75 -15.01 4.82
C PRO A 41 -11.52 -15.91 4.56
N THR A 42 -11.74 -17.13 4.04
CA THR A 42 -10.66 -18.06 3.69
C THR A 42 -9.85 -17.59 2.48
N ALA A 43 -10.49 -16.98 1.47
CA ALA A 43 -9.82 -16.43 0.30
C ALA A 43 -8.94 -15.23 0.69
N VAL A 44 -9.44 -14.34 1.56
CA VAL A 44 -8.66 -13.22 2.13
C VAL A 44 -7.39 -13.72 2.82
N ARG A 45 -7.52 -14.77 3.67
CA ARG A 45 -6.38 -15.36 4.38
C ARG A 45 -5.34 -15.94 3.43
N LYS A 46 -5.78 -16.72 2.43
CA LYS A 46 -4.88 -17.31 1.41
C LYS A 46 -4.16 -16.25 0.59
N ARG A 47 -4.86 -15.19 0.16
CA ARG A 47 -4.29 -14.07 -0.59
C ARG A 47 -3.22 -13.32 0.22
N LYS A 48 -3.50 -13.03 1.49
CA LYS A 48 -2.54 -12.38 2.41
C LYS A 48 -1.29 -13.23 2.63
N MET A 49 -1.45 -14.54 2.83
CA MET A 49 -0.33 -15.48 3.00
C MET A 49 0.56 -15.53 1.75
N ALA A 50 -0.03 -15.69 0.56
CA ALA A 50 0.71 -15.70 -0.70
C ALA A 50 1.49 -14.38 -0.92
N ALA A 51 0.87 -13.23 -0.60
CA ALA A 51 1.53 -11.93 -0.68
C ALA A 51 2.71 -11.81 0.30
N ALA A 52 2.58 -12.34 1.53
CA ALA A 52 3.66 -12.35 2.52
C ALA A 52 4.84 -13.23 2.06
N ILE A 53 4.56 -14.44 1.57
CA ILE A 53 5.57 -15.36 1.01
C ILE A 53 6.31 -14.68 -0.14
N LYS A 54 5.59 -14.08 -1.10
CA LYS A 54 6.20 -13.36 -2.23
C LYS A 54 7.09 -12.20 -1.78
N ARG A 55 6.68 -11.43 -0.74
CA ARG A 55 7.51 -10.36 -0.16
C ARG A 55 8.78 -10.92 0.47
N ALA A 56 8.67 -12.00 1.26
CA ALA A 56 9.81 -12.66 1.87
C ALA A 56 10.82 -13.17 0.84
N HIS A 57 10.37 -13.84 -0.23
CA HIS A 57 11.25 -14.28 -1.32
C HIS A 57 11.95 -13.10 -2.00
N LYS A 58 11.24 -11.98 -2.24
CA LYS A 58 11.84 -10.78 -2.83
C LYS A 58 12.91 -10.17 -1.91
N THR A 59 12.64 -10.12 -0.61
CA THR A 59 13.60 -9.66 0.41
C THR A 59 14.82 -10.56 0.43
N ASN A 60 14.65 -11.88 0.56
CA ASN A 60 15.76 -12.83 0.56
C ASN A 60 16.61 -12.74 -0.72
N ARG A 61 15.99 -12.55 -1.89
CA ARG A 61 16.73 -12.36 -3.15
C ARG A 61 17.57 -11.08 -3.16
N LYS A 62 17.09 -10.01 -2.53
CA LYS A 62 17.84 -8.74 -2.44
C LYS A 62 19.03 -8.85 -1.49
N PHE A 63 18.90 -9.60 -0.40
CA PHE A 63 19.92 -9.74 0.62
C PHE A 63 20.78 -11.01 0.46
N SER A 64 20.47 -11.89 -0.50
CA SER A 64 21.34 -13.00 -0.83
C SER A 64 22.54 -12.47 -1.61
N PHE A 65 23.72 -12.50 -1.00
CA PHE A 65 24.98 -12.32 -1.72
C PHE A 65 25.07 -13.34 -2.86
N PRO A 66 25.63 -12.98 -4.02
CA PRO A 66 25.90 -13.95 -5.08
C PRO A 66 26.71 -15.10 -4.47
N ARG A 67 26.23 -16.34 -4.62
CA ARG A 67 27.05 -17.51 -4.24
C ARG A 67 28.36 -17.39 -5.01
N GLN A 68 29.48 -17.26 -4.30
CA GLN A 68 30.80 -17.28 -4.94
C GLN A 68 30.86 -18.55 -5.79
N ARG A 69 30.96 -18.36 -7.11
CA ARG A 69 31.10 -19.46 -8.05
C ARG A 69 32.48 -20.05 -7.75
N SER A 70 32.52 -21.16 -7.01
CA SER A 70 33.78 -21.85 -6.74
C SER A 70 34.30 -22.35 -8.09
N TYR A 71 35.28 -21.65 -8.64
CA TYR A 71 36.03 -22.15 -9.77
C TYR A 71 36.82 -23.36 -9.26
N ARG A 72 36.47 -24.53 -9.77
CA ARG A 72 37.24 -25.75 -9.62
C ARG A 72 37.83 -26.07 -10.98
#